data_AF-A0A9D8TKD0-F1
#
_entry.id   AF-A0A9D8TKD0-F1
#
_cell.length_a   1.000
_cell.length_b   1.000
_cell.length_c   1.000
_cell.angle_alpha   90.00
_cell.angle_beta   90.00
_cell.angle_gamma   90.00
#
_symmetry.space_group_name_H-M   'P 1'
#
loop_
_entity.id
_entity.type
_entity.pdbx_description
1 polymer ?
#
loop_
_entity_poly.entity_id
_entity_poly.type
_entity_poly.pdbx_seq_one_letter_code
_entity_poly.pdbx_strand_id
1 'polypeptide(L)'
;MSKLNVYKASAGSGKTYRLALEYIKLLIRRPDAYQNILAVTFTNKAAGEMKNRVLNDLAILCDKEKALHHPDSLLGKIQEELQVYDADTKSMRKFSQEEIIRNASQALRLILHNYAHFQIETI
;
A
#
# COMPACT_ATOMS: atom_id res chain seq x y z
N MET A 1 16.76 -5.87 -13.72
CA MET A 1 17.33 -4.59 -13.23
C MET A 1 16.47 -4.08 -12.08
N SER A 2 17.07 -3.78 -10.94
CA SER A 2 16.37 -3.13 -9.82
C SER A 2 15.98 -1.71 -10.22
N LYS A 3 14.69 -1.35 -10.08
CA LYS A 3 14.18 -0.02 -10.41
C LYS A 3 14.28 0.89 -9.19
N LEU A 4 15.01 2.00 -9.31
CA LEU A 4 15.04 3.05 -8.29
C LEU A 4 14.01 4.13 -8.63
N ASN A 5 13.04 4.35 -7.74
CA ASN A 5 12.06 5.43 -7.87
C ASN A 5 12.41 6.53 -6.84
N VAL A 6 12.66 7.76 -7.31
CA VAL A 6 12.98 8.90 -6.45
C VAL A 6 11.82 9.88 -6.44
N TYR A 7 11.24 10.12 -5.26
CA TYR A 7 10.17 11.09 -5.05
C TYR A 7 10.75 12.35 -4.37
N LYS A 8 10.67 13.51 -5.04
CA LYS A 8 11.03 14.81 -4.47
C LYS A 8 9.79 15.48 -3.91
N ALA A 9 9.85 15.98 -2.69
CA ALA A 9 8.66 16.50 -2.01
C ALA A 9 9.00 17.54 -0.93
N SER A 10 8.43 18.74 -1.05
CA SER A 10 8.60 19.88 -0.13
C SER A 10 7.92 19.66 1.23
N ALA A 11 8.18 20.50 2.22
CA ALA A 11 7.42 20.48 3.49
C ALA A 11 5.91 20.59 3.22
N GLY A 12 5.08 19.84 3.98
CA GLY A 12 3.62 19.85 3.81
C GLY A 12 3.05 19.13 2.59
N SER A 13 3.87 18.63 1.65
CA SER A 13 3.40 18.02 0.38
C SER A 13 2.89 16.57 0.48
N GLY A 14 2.67 16.03 1.68
CA GLY A 14 2.14 14.67 1.84
C GLY A 14 3.16 13.54 1.60
N LYS A 15 4.46 13.77 1.86
CA LYS A 15 5.54 12.75 1.74
C LYS A 15 5.18 11.39 2.33
N THR A 16 4.79 11.39 3.61
CA THR A 16 4.46 10.16 4.35
C THR A 16 3.23 9.48 3.76
N TYR A 17 2.25 10.25 3.28
CA TYR A 17 1.09 9.71 2.59
C TYR A 17 1.50 9.00 1.29
N ARG A 18 2.37 9.61 0.49
CA ARG A 18 2.86 8.99 -0.75
C ARG A 18 3.59 7.69 -0.49
N LEU A 19 4.48 7.64 0.51
CA LEU A 19 5.21 6.42 0.86
C LEU A 19 4.28 5.31 1.38
N ALA A 20 3.27 5.65 2.18
CA ALA A 20 2.27 4.68 2.62
C ALA A 20 1.45 4.14 1.44
N LEU A 21 1.07 4.99 0.48
CA LEU A 21 0.38 4.56 -0.74
C LEU A 21 1.24 3.61 -1.58
N GLU A 22 2.54 3.91 -1.76
CA GLU A 22 3.45 2.98 -2.46
C GLU A 22 3.58 1.65 -1.72
N TYR A 23 3.68 1.66 -0.39
CA TYR A 23 3.69 0.44 0.43
C TYR A 23 2.42 -0.40 0.18
N ILE A 24 1.24 0.23 0.26
CA ILE A 24 -0.04 -0.45 0.02
C ILE A 24 -0.09 -1.02 -1.40
N LYS A 25 0.35 -0.28 -2.42
CA LYS A 25 0.39 -0.79 -3.81
C LYS A 25 1.26 -2.06 -3.94
N LEU A 26 2.36 -2.18 -3.19
CA LEU A 26 3.14 -3.41 -3.14
C LEU A 26 2.34 -4.57 -2.54
N LEU A 27 1.60 -4.32 -1.45
CA LEU A 27 0.72 -5.32 -0.83
C LEU A 27 -0.44 -5.73 -1.75
N ILE A 28 -1.03 -4.79 -2.50
CA ILE A 28 -2.09 -5.11 -3.47
C ILE A 28 -1.55 -6.01 -4.59
N ARG A 29 -0.29 -5.83 -5.03
CA ARG A 29 0.33 -6.74 -6.01
C ARG A 29 0.56 -8.14 -5.43
N ARG A 30 1.01 -8.21 -4.18
CA ARG A 30 1.38 -9.45 -3.50
C ARG A 30 1.14 -9.30 -1.99
N PRO A 31 0.01 -9.80 -1.46
CA PRO A 31 -0.37 -9.60 -0.07
C PRO A 31 0.63 -10.12 0.96
N ASP A 32 1.34 -11.20 0.65
CA ASP A 32 2.40 -11.81 1.46
C ASP A 32 3.73 -11.03 1.42
N ALA A 33 3.88 -10.07 0.51
CA ALA A 33 5.11 -9.30 0.38
C ALA A 33 5.42 -8.42 1.60
N TYR A 34 4.48 -8.20 2.53
CA TYR A 34 4.75 -7.42 3.75
C TYR A 34 5.95 -7.92 4.54
N GLN A 35 6.26 -9.23 4.48
CA GLN A 35 7.42 -9.85 5.13
C GLN A 35 8.75 -9.50 4.46
N ASN A 36 8.69 -9.02 3.22
CA ASN A 36 9.84 -8.74 2.35
C ASN A 36 9.96 -7.26 2.00
N ILE A 37 9.19 -6.38 2.66
CA ILE A 37 9.25 -4.93 2.45
C ILE A 37 9.82 -4.30 3.73
N LEU A 38 10.98 -3.64 3.58
CA LEU A 38 11.56 -2.79 4.62
C LEU A 38 11.26 -1.33 4.30
N ALA A 39 10.50 -0.66 5.17
CA ALA A 39 10.33 0.79 5.13
C ALA A 39 11.10 1.41 6.30
N VAL A 40 11.93 2.42 6.01
CA VAL A 40 12.80 3.05 7.01
C VAL A 40 12.48 4.54 7.13
N THR A 41 12.44 5.05 8.35
CA THR A 41 12.16 6.45 8.66
C THR A 41 13.18 7.02 9.66
N PHE A 42 13.26 8.34 9.79
CA PHE A 42 14.25 8.97 10.70
C PHE A 42 13.83 8.98 12.17
N THR A 43 12.55 8.78 12.49
CA THR A 43 12.06 8.87 13.87
C THR A 43 11.05 7.79 14.18
N ASN A 44 11.03 7.30 15.42
CA ASN A 44 10.09 6.27 15.87
C ASN A 44 8.63 6.73 15.71
N LYS A 45 8.39 8.04 15.90
CA LYS A 45 7.07 8.65 15.70
C LYS A 45 6.63 8.53 14.23
N ALA A 46 7.51 8.85 13.27
CA ALA A 46 7.19 8.71 11.86
C ALA A 46 6.97 7.25 11.45
N ALA A 47 7.78 6.31 11.96
CA ALA A 47 7.55 4.88 11.76
C ALA A 47 6.16 4.45 12.26
N GLY A 48 5.82 4.84 13.50
CA GLY A 48 4.52 4.53 14.11
C GLY A 48 3.34 5.13 13.35
N GLU A 49 3.43 6.39 12.93
CA GLU A 49 2.42 7.07 12.10
C GLU A 49 2.24 6.35 10.75
N MET A 50 3.33 5.93 10.11
CA MET A 50 3.28 5.20 8.84
C MET A 50 2.66 3.80 9.01
N LYS A 51 2.98 3.06 10.09
CA LYS A 51 2.32 1.78 10.42
C LYS A 51 0.82 1.94 10.57
N ASN A 52 0.40 2.88 11.40
CA ASN A 52 -1.02 3.15 11.65
C ASN A 52 -1.75 3.52 10.36
N ARG A 53 -1.13 4.36 9.52
CA ARG A 53 -1.71 4.72 8.22
C ARG A 53 -1.92 3.51 7.32
N VAL A 54 -0.90 2.66 7.13
CA VAL A 54 -1.01 1.45 6.30
C VAL A 54 -2.13 0.53 6.80
N LEU A 55 -2.20 0.29 8.11
CA LEU A 55 -3.24 -0.57 8.70
C LEU A 55 -4.65 0.02 8.51
N ASN A 56 -4.82 1.31 8.79
CA ASN A 56 -6.10 2.00 8.66
C ASN A 56 -6.57 2.04 7.20
N ASP A 57 -5.67 2.35 6.28
CA ASP A 57 -5.96 2.42 4.85
C ASP A 57 -6.35 1.03 4.30
N LEU A 58 -5.66 -0.04 4.75
CA LEU A 58 -6.06 -1.42 4.44
C LEU A 58 -7.45 -1.76 5.02
N ALA A 59 -7.74 -1.36 6.26
CA ALA A 59 -9.03 -1.60 6.90
C ALA A 59 -10.17 -0.86 6.17
N ILE A 60 -9.94 0.37 5.71
CA ILE A 60 -10.88 1.12 4.86
C ILE A 60 -11.14 0.37 3.56
N LEU A 61 -10.10 -0.16 2.90
CA LEU A 61 -10.25 -0.94 1.67
C LEU A 61 -11.00 -2.27 1.88
N CYS A 62 -10.99 -2.84 3.08
CA CYS A 62 -11.75 -4.06 3.39
C CYS A 62 -13.26 -3.80 3.51
N ASP A 63 -13.64 -2.57 3.83
CA ASP A 63 -15.04 -2.16 3.97
C ASP A 63 -15.52 -1.60 2.63
N LYS A 64 -16.28 -2.41 1.89
CA LYS A 64 -16.70 -2.09 0.51
C LYS A 64 -17.47 -0.76 0.43
N GLU A 65 -18.35 -0.49 1.40
CA GLU A 65 -19.11 0.76 1.45
C GLU A 65 -18.17 1.96 1.65
N LYS A 66 -17.23 1.87 2.61
CA LYS A 66 -16.27 2.95 2.84
C LYS A 66 -15.31 3.13 1.66
N ALA A 67 -14.87 2.05 1.03
CA ALA A 67 -13.96 2.11 -0.11
C ALA A 67 -14.60 2.79 -1.32
N LEU A 68 -15.89 2.55 -1.58
CA LEU A 68 -16.63 3.12 -2.71
C LEU A 68 -17.04 4.57 -2.51
N HIS A 69 -17.41 4.98 -1.29
CA HIS A 69 -17.97 6.31 -1.01
C HIS A 69 -16.96 7.33 -0.47
N HIS A 70 -15.66 7.02 -0.45
CA HIS A 70 -14.65 7.95 0.07
C HIS A 70 -14.38 9.10 -0.94
N PRO A 71 -14.55 10.38 -0.57
CA PRO A 71 -14.40 11.56 -1.47
C PRO A 71 -12.98 11.83 -1.99
N ASP A 72 -12.07 10.86 -1.82
CA ASP A 72 -10.64 10.95 -2.14
C ASP A 72 -10.09 9.58 -2.59
N SER A 73 -10.99 8.72 -3.08
CA SER A 73 -10.94 7.28 -2.83
C SER A 73 -9.57 6.67 -3.07
N LEU A 74 -9.00 6.13 -1.99
CA LEU A 74 -7.77 5.35 -2.03
C LEU A 74 -7.88 4.23 -3.07
N LEU A 75 -9.07 3.62 -3.16
CA LEU A 75 -9.40 2.61 -4.16
C LEU A 75 -9.19 3.12 -5.60
N GLY A 76 -9.73 4.29 -5.93
CA GLY A 76 -9.59 4.90 -7.25
C GLY A 76 -8.14 5.26 -7.56
N LYS A 77 -7.42 5.86 -6.61
CA LYS A 77 -5.99 6.17 -6.75
C LYS A 77 -5.14 4.93 -7.01
N ILE A 78 -5.38 3.84 -6.26
CA ILE A 78 -4.70 2.56 -6.49
C ILE A 78 -5.06 2.01 -7.87
N GLN A 79 -6.34 2.00 -8.25
CA GLN A 79 -6.79 1.49 -9.54
C GLN A 79 -6.20 2.27 -10.73
N GLU A 80 -6.00 3.58 -10.58
CA GLU A 80 -5.41 4.43 -11.61
C GLU A 80 -3.89 4.20 -11.75
N GLU A 81 -3.17 4.21 -10.62
CA GLU A 81 -1.70 4.17 -10.61
C GLU A 81 -1.11 2.76 -10.67
N LEU A 82 -1.84 1.73 -10.25
CA LEU A 82 -1.31 0.37 -10.14
C LEU A 82 -1.61 -0.45 -11.38
N GLN A 83 -0.53 -0.84 -12.06
CA GLN A 83 -0.60 -1.73 -13.22
C GLN A 83 0.36 -2.91 -13.07
N VAL A 84 -0.04 -4.05 -13.62
CA VAL A 84 0.75 -5.28 -13.69
C VAL A 84 0.82 -5.77 -15.12
N TYR A 85 1.93 -6.39 -15.47
CA TYR A 85 2.07 -7.06 -16.74
C TYR A 85 1.28 -8.37 -16.70
N ASP A 86 0.35 -8.51 -17.62
CA ASP A 86 -0.44 -9.71 -17.81
C ASP A 86 0.21 -10.56 -18.91
N ALA A 87 0.66 -11.76 -18.55
CA ALA A 87 1.43 -12.62 -19.43
C ALA A 87 0.57 -13.21 -20.57
N ASP A 88 -0.73 -13.43 -20.32
CA ASP A 88 -1.64 -14.06 -21.27
C ASP A 88 -1.99 -13.09 -22.41
N THR A 89 -2.30 -11.83 -22.04
CA THR A 89 -2.62 -10.75 -22.99
C THR A 89 -1.38 -10.00 -23.48
N LYS A 90 -0.20 -10.27 -22.91
CA LYS A 90 1.08 -9.58 -23.18
C LYS A 90 1.00 -8.06 -23.02
N SER A 91 0.18 -7.57 -22.09
CA SER A 91 -0.14 -6.15 -21.95
C SER A 91 -0.14 -5.69 -20.48
N MET A 92 -0.09 -4.38 -20.25
CA MET A 92 -0.28 -3.84 -18.90
C MET A 92 -1.78 -3.81 -18.57
N ARG A 93 -2.17 -4.45 -17.46
CA ARG A 93 -3.54 -4.39 -16.94
C ARG A 93 -3.61 -3.68 -15.59
N LYS A 94 -4.76 -3.06 -15.32
CA LYS A 94 -5.14 -2.54 -14.01
C LYS A 94 -5.79 -3.63 -13.18
N PHE A 95 -5.76 -3.48 -11.87
CA PHE A 95 -6.53 -4.32 -10.96
C PHE A 95 -8.01 -3.91 -10.96
N SER A 96 -8.92 -4.88 -10.87
CA SER A 96 -10.33 -4.58 -10.59
C SER A 96 -10.51 -4.13 -9.14
N GLN A 97 -11.64 -3.48 -8.83
CA GLN A 97 -11.94 -3.06 -7.46
C GLN A 97 -12.03 -4.27 -6.52
N GLU A 98 -12.62 -5.36 -6.98
CA GLU A 98 -12.72 -6.62 -6.24
C GLU A 98 -11.35 -7.22 -5.97
N GLU A 99 -10.42 -7.18 -6.94
CA GLU A 99 -9.05 -7.65 -6.72
C GLU A 99 -8.32 -6.80 -5.68
N ILE A 100 -8.46 -5.47 -5.74
CA ILE A 100 -7.86 -4.55 -4.76
C ILE A 100 -8.40 -4.84 -3.36
N ILE A 101 -9.72 -4.90 -3.20
CA ILE A 101 -10.36 -5.17 -1.91
C ILE A 101 -9.92 -6.53 -1.35
N ARG A 102 -9.99 -7.59 -2.17
CA ARG A 102 -9.58 -8.94 -1.76
C ARG A 102 -8.13 -8.99 -1.30
N ASN A 103 -7.22 -8.38 -2.07
CA ASN A 103 -5.80 -8.38 -1.76
C ASN A 103 -5.48 -7.51 -0.53
N ALA A 104 -6.18 -6.38 -0.35
CA ALA A 104 -6.09 -5.56 0.85
C ALA A 104 -6.53 -6.34 2.10
N SER A 105 -7.67 -7.04 2.03
CA SER A 105 -8.17 -7.89 3.13
C SER A 105 -7.23 -9.03 3.46
N GLN A 106 -6.62 -9.64 2.44
CA GLN A 106 -5.61 -10.67 2.65
C GLN A 106 -4.36 -10.09 3.33
N ALA A 107 -3.85 -8.95 2.86
CA ALA A 107 -2.66 -8.32 3.42
C ALA A 107 -2.88 -7.91 4.88
N LEU A 108 -4.03 -7.26 5.19
CA LEU A 108 -4.37 -6.87 6.56
C LEU A 108 -4.42 -8.08 7.49
N ARG A 109 -5.10 -9.16 7.08
CA ARG A 109 -5.19 -10.38 7.88
C ARG A 109 -3.80 -11.00 8.13
N LEU A 110 -2.97 -11.07 7.10
CA LEU A 110 -1.61 -11.61 7.22
C LEU A 110 -0.73 -10.79 8.16
N ILE A 111 -0.80 -9.46 8.05
CA ILE A 111 -0.06 -8.53 8.92
C ILE A 111 -0.53 -8.66 10.37
N LEU A 112 -1.84 -8.69 10.63
CA LEU A 112 -2.37 -8.81 11.99
C LEU A 112 -2.02 -10.17 12.64
N HIS A 113 -1.98 -11.25 11.86
CA HIS A 113 -1.58 -12.56 12.36
C HIS A 113 -0.07 -12.65 12.70
N ASN A 114 0.77 -11.96 11.93
CA ASN A 114 2.23 -12.00 12.06
C ASN A 114 2.84 -10.60 12.09
N TYR A 115 2.38 -9.80 13.06
CA TYR A 115 2.74 -8.39 13.14
C TYR A 115 4.23 -8.12 13.35
N ALA A 116 4.96 -9.08 13.95
CA ALA A 116 6.41 -9.00 14.13
C ALA A 116 7.19 -8.88 12.80
N HIS A 117 6.63 -9.35 11.68
CA HIS A 117 7.23 -9.24 10.36
C HIS A 117 6.84 -7.97 9.60
N PHE A 118 6.07 -7.07 10.21
CA PHE A 118 5.71 -5.79 9.60
C PHE A 118 6.80 -4.74 9.85
N GLN A 119 7.80 -4.73 8.95
CA GLN A 119 9.05 -3.98 9.09
C GLN A 119 8.97 -2.54 8.57
N ILE A 120 8.35 -1.69 9.39
CA ILE A 120 8.50 -0.23 9.28
C ILE A 120 9.31 0.25 10.49
N GLU A 121 10.56 0.67 10.25
CA GLU A 121 11.57 0.85 11.28
C GLU A 121 12.27 2.21 11.19
N THR A 122 13.20 2.44 12.11
CA THR A 122 14.07 3.61 12.14
C THR A 122 15.49 3.26 11.71
N ILE A 123 16.19 4.24 11.12
CA ILE A 123 17.63 4.15 10.82
C ILE A 123 18.47 4.60 12.02
#